data_AF-A0A7W1DSG6-F1
#
_entry.id   AF-A0A7W1DSG6-F1
#
_cell.length_a   1.000
_cell.length_b   1.000
_cell.length_c   1.000
_cell.angle_alpha   90.00
_cell.angle_beta   90.00
_cell.angle_gamma   90.00
#
_symmetry.space_group_name_H-M   'P 1'
#
loop_
_entity.id
_entity.type
_entity.pdbx_description
1 polymer ?
#
loop_
_entity_poly.entity_id
_entity_poly.type
_entity_poly.pdbx_seq_one_letter_code
_entity_poly.pdbx_strand_id
1 'polypeptide(L)' 'MKAVMPLCVAAGLILSSAACKGPAADAPRASGYVEATEVRVAAEAGGRVLEMSAEEGRGVAAGDVLARLDTGDVE' A
#
# COMPACT_ATOMS: atom_id res chain seq x y z
N MET A 1 -3.76 18.33 58.20
CA MET A 1 -2.71 17.87 57.27
C MET A 1 -2.67 16.33 57.12
N LYS A 2 -2.89 15.53 58.17
CA LYS A 2 -2.89 14.05 58.10
C LYS A 2 -4.01 13.40 57.25
N ALA A 3 -5.16 14.06 57.08
CA ALA A 3 -6.29 13.53 56.31
C ALA A 3 -6.28 13.91 54.81
N VAL A 4 -5.46 14.89 54.41
CA VAL A 4 -5.30 15.30 53.00
C VAL A 4 -4.44 14.31 52.22
N MET A 5 -3.42 13.75 52.87
CA MET A 5 -2.49 12.79 52.26
C MET A 5 -3.16 11.48 51.79
N PRO A 6 -4.02 10.80 52.58
CA PRO A 6 -4.70 9.60 52.09
C PRO A 6 -5.72 9.89 50.98
N LEU A 7 -6.33 11.09 50.98
CA LEU A 7 -7.29 11.49 49.95
C LEU A 7 -6.61 11.76 48.60
N CYS A 8 -5.43 12.40 48.61
CA CYS A 8 -4.64 12.61 47.39
C CYS A 8 -4.09 11.31 46.81
N VAL A 9 -3.67 10.36 47.67
CA VAL A 9 -3.19 9.04 47.22
C VAL A 9 -4.34 8.22 46.62
N ALA A 10 -5.53 8.23 47.26
CA ALA A 10 -6.71 7.57 46.71
C ALA A 10 -7.14 8.17 45.37
N ALA A 11 -7.16 9.51 45.26
CA ALA A 11 -7.48 10.19 44.00
C ALA A 11 -6.46 9.87 42.89
N GLY A 12 -5.16 9.87 43.20
CA GLY A 12 -4.12 9.50 42.24
C GLY A 12 -4.24 8.05 41.75
N LEU A 13 -4.59 7.13 42.65
CA LEU A 13 -4.78 5.72 42.30
C LEU A 13 -6.02 5.50 41.41
N ILE A 14 -7.09 6.25 41.65
CA ILE A 14 -8.32 6.20 40.84
C ILE A 14 -8.10 6.81 39.44
N LEU A 15 -7.34 7.90 39.31
CA LEU A 15 -7.03 8.49 38.00
C LEU A 15 -6.11 7.59 37.15
N SER A 16 -5.25 6.80 37.80
CA SER A 16 -4.29 5.92 37.12
C SER A 16 -4.96 4.73 36.43
N SER A 17 -6.13 4.29 36.90
CA SER A 17 -6.86 3.15 36.31
C SER A 17 -7.68 3.52 35.06
N ALA A 18 -8.01 4.79 34.86
CA ALA A 18 -8.74 5.26 33.69
C ALA A 18 -7.85 5.46 32.44
N ALA A 19 -6.52 5.49 32.62
CA ALA A 19 -5.55 5.73 31.54
C ALA A 19 -5.22 4.48 30.72
N CYS A 20 -5.56 3.28 31.20
CA CYS A 20 -5.32 2.01 30.50
C CYS A 20 -6.48 1.64 29.55
N LYS A 21 -6.86 2.53 28.63
CA LYS A 21 -7.72 2.14 27.49
C LYS A 21 -6.85 1.67 26.33
N GLY A 22 -6.76 0.35 26.16
CA GLY A 22 -6.23 -0.25 24.93
C GLY A 22 -7.10 0.13 23.72
N PRO A 23 -6.65 -0.14 22.48
CA PRO A 23 -7.45 0.09 21.28
C PRO A 23 -8.84 -0.54 21.47
N ALA A 24 -9.89 0.19 21.07
CA ALA A 24 -11.26 -0.30 21.18
C ALA A 24 -11.35 -1.72 20.60
N ALA A 25 -11.79 -2.67 21.43
CA ALA A 25 -11.83 -4.10 21.09
C ALA A 25 -12.71 -4.39 19.85
N ASP A 26 -13.54 -3.42 19.46
CA ASP A 26 -14.54 -3.54 18.39
C ASP A 26 -14.08 -2.96 17.05
N ALA A 27 -12.80 -2.58 16.90
CA ALA A 27 -12.30 -2.17 15.59
C ALA A 27 -12.31 -3.39 14.63
N PRO A 28 -13.02 -3.30 13.48
CA PRO A 28 -13.09 -4.42 12.55
C PRO A 28 -11.68 -4.73 12.02
N ARG A 29 -11.21 -5.95 12.27
CA ARG A 29 -9.98 -6.47 11.69
C ARG A 29 -10.31 -7.07 10.34
N ALA A 30 -9.61 -6.61 9.31
CA ALA A 30 -9.69 -7.17 7.98
C ALA A 30 -8.30 -7.60 7.53
N SER A 31 -8.23 -8.75 6.88
CA SER A 31 -7.10 -9.14 6.04
C SER A 31 -7.55 -9.03 4.59
N GLY A 32 -6.72 -8.43 3.76
CA GLY A 32 -7.01 -8.27 2.35
C GLY A 32 -5.73 -8.08 1.56
N TYR A 33 -5.87 -8.15 0.24
CA TYR A 33 -4.82 -7.85 -0.70
C TYR A 33 -5.13 -6.53 -1.39
N VAL A 34 -4.09 -5.82 -1.78
CA VAL A 34 -4.20 -4.63 -2.63
C VAL A 34 -3.63 -5.02 -3.99
N GLU A 35 -4.43 -4.82 -5.03
CA GLU A 35 -4.04 -5.10 -6.41
C GLU A 35 -4.13 -3.83 -7.24
N ALA A 36 -3.21 -3.67 -8.18
CA ALA A 36 -3.29 -2.62 -9.18
C ALA A 36 -4.12 -3.10 -10.38
N THR A 37 -4.63 -2.15 -11.17
CA THR A 37 -5.18 -2.50 -12.49
C THR A 37 -4.06 -3.02 -13.37
N GLU A 38 -4.12 -4.30 -13.72
CA GLU A 38 -3.15 -4.92 -14.62
C GLU A 38 -3.64 -4.82 -16.07
N VAL A 39 -2.80 -4.27 -16.95
CA VAL A 39 -3.06 -4.21 -18.38
C VAL A 39 -1.94 -4.94 -19.09
N ARG A 40 -2.29 -5.96 -19.88
CA ARG A 40 -1.35 -6.69 -20.73
C ARG A 40 -1.33 -6.04 -22.10
N VAL A 41 -0.14 -5.63 -22.53
CA VAL A 41 0.08 -5.02 -23.85
C VAL A 41 0.88 -5.99 -24.70
N ALA A 42 0.43 -6.22 -25.93
CA ALA A 42 1.12 -7.01 -26.94
C ALA A 42 0.92 -6.34 -28.30
N ALA A 43 1.87 -6.55 -29.21
CA ALA A 43 1.70 -6.13 -30.60
C ALA A 43 0.69 -7.03 -31.30
N GLU A 44 -0.08 -6.47 -32.24
CA GLU A 44 -1.03 -7.22 -33.06
C GLU A 44 -0.34 -8.10 -34.11
N ALA A 45 0.79 -7.61 -34.64
CA ALA A 45 1.63 -8.33 -35.57
C ALA A 45 2.74 -9.11 -34.85
N GLY A 46 3.13 -10.25 -35.42
CA GLY A 46 4.37 -10.93 -35.07
C GLY A 46 5.59 -10.14 -35.56
N GLY A 47 6.79 -10.58 -35.19
CA GLY A 47 8.03 -9.97 -35.64
C GLY A 47 9.19 -10.20 -34.69
N ARG A 48 10.38 -9.73 -35.06
CA ARG A 48 11.56 -9.75 -34.18
C ARG A 48 11.65 -8.46 -33.38
N VAL A 49 11.93 -8.55 -32.08
CA VAL A 49 12.18 -7.35 -31.26
C VAL A 49 13.50 -6.71 -31.69
N LEU A 50 13.44 -5.49 -32.21
CA LEU A 50 14.61 -4.68 -32.56
C LEU A 50 15.08 -3.84 -31.37
N GLU A 51 14.12 -3.30 -30.61
CA GLU A 51 14.40 -2.46 -29.45
C GLU A 51 13.37 -2.71 -28.34
N MET A 52 13.83 -2.75 -27.09
CA MET A 52 13.01 -2.79 -25.88
C MET A 52 13.29 -1.51 -25.08
N SER A 53 12.34 -0.58 -25.08
CA SER A 53 12.46 0.70 -24.39
C SER A 53 11.83 0.66 -23.00
N ALA A 54 10.89 -0.27 -22.76
CA ALA A 54 10.32 -0.53 -21.46
C ALA A 54 11.30 -1.30 -20.57
N GLU A 55 11.39 -0.89 -19.31
CA GLU A 55 12.23 -1.53 -18.28
C GLU A 55 11.40 -1.70 -17.01
N GLU A 56 11.75 -2.69 -16.19
CA GLU A 56 11.05 -2.93 -14.93
C GLU A 56 11.16 -1.72 -13.99
N GLY A 57 10.04 -1.33 -13.39
CA GLY A 57 9.97 -0.16 -12.50
C GLY A 57 9.96 1.20 -13.21
N ARG A 58 10.14 1.24 -14.54
CA ARG A 58 10.02 2.48 -15.32
C ARG A 58 8.54 2.89 -15.42
N GLY A 59 8.24 4.12 -15.00
CA GLY A 59 6.94 4.74 -15.26
C GLY A 59 6.75 5.03 -16.75
N VAL A 60 5.54 4.78 -17.26
CA VAL A 60 5.16 5.03 -18.66
C VAL A 60 3.82 5.77 -18.73
N ALA A 61 3.59 6.47 -19.83
CA ALA A 61 2.36 7.16 -20.15
C ALA A 61 1.72 6.59 -21.43
N ALA A 62 0.43 6.89 -21.62
CA ALA A 62 -0.25 6.53 -22.86
C ALA A 62 0.43 7.20 -24.06
N GLY A 63 0.72 6.40 -25.09
CA GLY A 63 1.45 6.85 -26.28
C GLY A 63 2.96 6.61 -26.24
N ASP A 64 3.52 6.22 -25.09
CA ASP A 64 4.93 5.83 -25.01
C ASP A 64 5.20 4.57 -25.85
N VAL A 65 6.32 4.58 -26.57
CA VAL A 65 6.81 3.40 -27.29
C VAL A 65 7.49 2.46 -26.30
N LEU A 66 6.93 1.26 -26.13
CA LEU A 66 7.47 0.25 -25.20
C LEU A 66 8.51 -0.66 -25.87
N ALA A 67 8.32 -1.00 -27.14
CA ALA A 67 9.24 -1.80 -27.94
C ALA A 67 9.06 -1.50 -29.44
N ARG A 68 10.08 -1.78 -30.24
CA ARG A 68 10.01 -1.73 -31.71
C ARG A 68 10.24 -3.11 -32.29
N LEU A 69 9.37 -3.53 -33.21
CA LEU A 69 9.41 -4.82 -33.88
C LEU A 69 9.81 -4.65 -35.35
N ASP A 70 10.49 -5.66 -35.89
CA ASP A 70 10.64 -5.89 -37.32
C ASP A 70 9.52 -6.81 -37.80
N THR A 71 8.66 -6.29 -38.69
CA THR A 71 7.51 -6.99 -39.25
C THR A 71 7.75 -7.51 -40.66
N GLY A 72 8.96 -7.40 -41.21
CA GLY A 72 9.24 -7.74 -42.61
C GLY A 72 8.99 -9.22 -42.97
N ASP A 73 9.01 -10.13 -41.99
CA ASP A 73 8.69 -11.55 -42.17
C ASP A 73 7.17 -11.84 -42.13
N VAL A 74 6.33 -10.85 -41.80
CA VAL A 74 4.91 -10.99 -41.45
C VAL A 74 3.97 -10.20 -42.38
N GLU A 75 4.50 -9.26 -43.17
CA GLU A 75 3.80 -8.56 -44.27
C GLU A 75 3.94 -9.31 -45.61
#